data_AF-A0A9E3TN81-F1
#
_entry.id   AF-A0A9E3TN81-F1
#
_cell.length_a   1.000
_cell.length_b   1.000
_cell.length_c   1.000
_cell.angle_alpha   90.00
_cell.angle_beta   90.00
_cell.angle_gamma   90.00
#
_symmetry.space_group_name_H-M   'P 1'
#
loop_
_entity.id
_entity.type
_entity.pdbx_description
1 polymer ?
#
loop_
_entity_poly.entity_id
_entity_poly.type
_entity_poly.pdbx_seq_one_letter_code
_entity_poly.pdbx_strand_id
1 'polypeptide(L)'
;MTLNADDIRDRLEDRWRRIGYDALLPVERDFILTWWLEAEASNGSLHQYFANSTGDSAADALAALERIGASRAATVLRDAMKLFGDGPYPTDRAKRNELLDALPEHDNDGNDLFDRLADRLFEESEDVRTLALDRVGDAYSSGQVSDEPDSGSHLIRWFATILLCLLAISVVGTILVAAIAG
;
A
#
# COMPACT_ATOMS: atom_id res chain seq x y z
N MET A 1 16.44 11.05 22.30
CA MET A 1 14.98 11.19 22.38
C MET A 1 14.43 10.17 21.42
N THR A 2 13.74 9.14 21.91
CA THR A 2 13.10 8.13 21.06
C THR A 2 11.86 8.78 20.46
N LEU A 3 11.79 8.84 19.12
CA LEU A 3 10.58 9.31 18.43
C LEU A 3 9.47 8.29 18.66
N ASN A 4 8.24 8.74 18.92
CA ASN A 4 7.09 7.85 18.95
C ASN A 4 6.60 7.57 17.50
N ALA A 5 5.68 6.62 17.34
CA ALA A 5 5.17 6.20 16.03
C ALA A 5 4.56 7.36 15.21
N ASP A 6 3.83 8.27 15.86
CA ASP A 6 3.23 9.42 15.20
C ASP A 6 4.29 10.42 14.72
N ASP A 7 5.31 10.69 15.53
CA ASP A 7 6.43 11.57 15.15
C ASP A 7 7.24 10.98 13.98
N ILE A 8 7.47 9.66 13.98
CA ILE A 8 8.17 8.95 12.90
C ILE A 8 7.38 9.10 11.60
N ARG A 9 6.07 8.84 11.65
CA ARG A 9 5.17 8.95 10.50
C ARG A 9 5.09 10.37 9.98
N ASP A 10 4.87 11.35 10.85
CA ASP A 10 4.77 12.77 10.46
C ASP A 10 6.06 13.23 9.77
N ARG A 11 7.23 12.82 10.28
CA ARG A 11 8.53 13.11 9.66
C ARG A 11 8.71 12.42 8.32
N LEU A 12 8.29 11.16 8.19
CA LEU A 12 8.30 10.43 6.92
C LEU A 12 7.39 11.10 5.88
N GLU A 13 6.17 11.47 6.26
CA GLU A 13 5.23 12.17 5.37
C GLU A 13 5.82 13.51 4.88
N ASP A 14 6.45 14.28 5.76
CA ASP A 14 7.13 15.52 5.37
C ASP A 14 8.25 15.26 4.37
N ARG A 15 9.12 14.29 4.67
CA ARG A 15 10.21 13.91 3.77
C ARG A 15 9.68 13.48 2.41
N TRP A 16 8.68 12.59 2.38
CA TRP A 16 8.09 12.14 1.13
C TRP A 16 7.55 13.30 0.29
N ARG A 17 6.87 14.27 0.91
CA ARG A 17 6.39 15.47 0.21
C ARG A 17 7.52 16.35 -0.33
N ARG A 18 8.62 16.49 0.40
CA ARG A 18 9.74 17.38 0.02
C ARG A 18 10.65 16.78 -1.04
N ILE A 19 11.00 15.50 -0.91
CA ILE A 19 12.04 14.86 -1.74
C ILE A 19 11.49 13.85 -2.74
N GLY A 20 10.20 13.49 -2.65
CA GLY A 20 9.57 12.50 -3.51
C GLY A 20 9.92 11.06 -3.12
N TYR A 21 9.13 10.11 -3.64
CA TYR A 21 9.22 8.69 -3.27
C TYR A 21 10.60 8.07 -3.58
N ASP A 22 11.15 8.38 -4.76
CA ASP A 22 12.40 7.77 -5.24
C ASP A 22 13.62 8.16 -4.38
N ALA A 23 13.59 9.34 -3.76
CA ALA A 23 14.68 9.84 -2.93
C ALA A 23 14.60 9.38 -1.46
N LEU A 24 13.53 8.68 -1.07
CA LEU A 24 13.39 8.13 0.28
C LEU A 24 14.42 7.03 0.57
N LEU A 25 14.64 6.75 1.84
CA LEU A 25 15.37 5.56 2.28
C LEU A 25 14.59 4.30 1.93
N PRO A 26 15.26 3.15 1.75
CA PRO A 26 14.57 1.87 1.51
C PRO A 26 13.52 1.54 2.58
N VAL A 27 13.82 1.75 3.88
CA VAL A 27 12.86 1.49 4.97
C VAL A 27 11.65 2.41 4.96
N GLU A 28 11.83 3.65 4.48
CA GLU A 28 10.74 4.62 4.32
C GLU A 28 9.81 4.19 3.17
N ARG A 29 10.37 3.70 2.06
CA ARG A 29 9.59 3.13 0.96
C ARG A 29 8.87 1.85 1.37
N ASP A 30 9.50 1.00 2.18
CA ASP A 30 8.88 -0.22 2.71
C ASP A 30 7.59 0.12 3.47
N PHE A 31 7.64 1.12 4.38
CA PHE A 31 6.45 1.61 5.07
C PHE A 31 5.36 2.08 4.11
N ILE A 32 5.71 2.86 3.08
CA ILE A 32 4.72 3.40 2.13
C ILE A 32 4.06 2.26 1.32
N LEU A 33 4.85 1.28 0.87
CA LEU A 33 4.34 0.12 0.12
C LEU A 33 3.34 -0.69 0.94
N THR A 34 3.68 -0.97 2.21
CA THR A 34 2.80 -1.74 3.10
C THR A 34 1.57 -0.92 3.51
N TRP A 35 1.73 0.39 3.69
CA TRP A 35 0.61 1.28 3.97
C TRP A 35 -0.37 1.37 2.81
N TRP A 36 0.10 1.45 1.55
CA TRP A 36 -0.78 1.42 0.38
C TRP A 36 -1.55 0.10 0.28
N LEU A 37 -0.90 -1.03 0.56
CA LEU A 37 -1.56 -2.33 0.61
C LEU A 37 -2.71 -2.33 1.63
N GLU A 38 -2.44 -1.95 2.88
CA GLU A 38 -3.47 -1.89 3.92
C GLU A 38 -4.58 -0.89 3.60
N ALA A 39 -4.23 0.29 3.06
CA ALA A 39 -5.20 1.33 2.75
C ALA A 39 -6.18 0.89 1.66
N GLU A 40 -5.70 0.25 0.60
CA GLU A 40 -6.55 -0.26 -0.47
C GLU A 40 -7.38 -1.45 0.01
N ALA A 41 -6.76 -2.39 0.74
CA ALA A 41 -7.45 -3.55 1.31
C ALA A 41 -8.55 -3.14 2.29
N SER A 42 -8.35 -2.10 3.09
CA SER A 42 -9.36 -1.58 4.02
C SER A 42 -10.50 -0.83 3.30
N ASN A 43 -10.25 -0.24 2.13
CA ASN A 43 -11.24 0.57 1.42
C ASN A 43 -12.14 -0.26 0.50
N GLY A 44 -11.56 -1.28 -0.15
CA GLY A 44 -12.26 -2.08 -1.16
C GLY A 44 -11.65 -3.45 -1.35
N SER A 45 -11.10 -4.04 -0.27
CA SER A 45 -10.49 -5.37 -0.28
C SER A 45 -9.23 -5.46 -1.14
N LEU A 46 -8.61 -6.65 -1.17
CA LEU A 46 -7.44 -6.89 -2.01
C LEU A 46 -7.78 -6.78 -3.51
N HIS A 47 -9.06 -6.91 -3.87
CA HIS A 47 -9.53 -6.60 -5.22
C HIS A 47 -9.18 -5.15 -5.61
N GLN A 48 -9.49 -4.16 -4.77
CA GLN A 48 -9.19 -2.76 -5.05
C GLN A 48 -7.68 -2.50 -5.16
N TYR A 49 -6.88 -3.11 -4.27
CA TYR A 49 -5.42 -3.04 -4.34
C TYR A 49 -4.91 -3.48 -5.71
N PHE A 50 -5.37 -4.62 -6.22
CA PHE A 50 -4.97 -5.10 -7.54
C PHE A 50 -5.59 -4.30 -8.68
N ALA A 51 -6.84 -3.85 -8.60
CA ALA A 51 -7.48 -3.10 -9.67
C ALA A 51 -6.82 -1.73 -9.92
N ASN A 52 -6.29 -1.11 -8.88
CA ASN A 52 -5.64 0.19 -8.90
C ASN A 52 -4.17 0.13 -9.31
N SER A 53 -3.56 1.29 -9.56
CA SER A 53 -2.11 1.40 -9.85
C SER A 53 -1.23 1.01 -8.67
N THR A 54 -1.78 0.96 -7.45
CA THR A 54 -1.10 0.40 -6.27
C THR A 54 -0.71 -1.07 -6.47
N GLY A 55 -1.50 -1.82 -7.24
CA GLY A 55 -1.18 -3.20 -7.65
C GLY A 55 0.05 -3.34 -8.54
N ASP A 56 0.51 -2.26 -9.21
CA ASP A 56 1.74 -2.29 -10.02
C ASP A 56 2.97 -2.60 -9.12
N SER A 57 2.87 -2.24 -7.84
CA SER A 57 3.92 -2.42 -6.83
C SER A 57 3.76 -3.69 -5.98
N ALA A 58 2.93 -4.66 -6.39
CA ALA A 58 2.64 -5.86 -5.57
C ALA A 58 3.90 -6.67 -5.23
N ALA A 59 4.83 -6.81 -6.18
CA ALA A 59 6.10 -7.50 -5.94
C ALA A 59 6.98 -6.75 -4.93
N ASP A 60 7.02 -5.41 -5.00
CA ASP A 60 7.78 -4.58 -4.07
C ASP A 60 7.14 -4.58 -2.68
N ALA A 61 5.82 -4.53 -2.60
CA ALA A 61 5.08 -4.65 -1.34
C ALA A 61 5.29 -6.02 -0.68
N LEU A 62 5.30 -7.11 -1.46
CA LEU A 62 5.64 -8.43 -0.95
C LEU A 62 7.05 -8.46 -0.36
N ALA A 63 8.03 -7.92 -1.08
CA ALA A 63 9.40 -7.85 -0.60
C ALA A 63 9.54 -6.92 0.62
N ALA A 64 8.74 -5.86 0.72
CA ALA A 64 8.69 -4.99 1.90
C ALA A 64 8.15 -5.73 3.12
N LEU A 65 7.03 -6.45 2.98
CA LEU A 65 6.46 -7.30 4.05
C LEU A 65 7.50 -8.31 4.56
N GLU A 66 8.24 -8.96 3.66
CA GLU A 66 9.33 -9.87 4.02
C GLU A 66 10.46 -9.15 4.78
N ARG A 67 10.88 -7.96 4.33
CA ARG A 67 11.94 -7.17 4.99
C ARG A 67 11.57 -6.67 6.38
N ILE A 68 10.30 -6.32 6.59
CA ILE A 68 9.82 -5.85 7.90
C ILE A 68 9.48 -7.01 8.85
N GLY A 69 9.53 -8.26 8.38
CA GLY A 69 9.23 -9.44 9.17
C GLY A 69 7.74 -9.79 9.25
N ALA A 70 6.89 -9.12 8.47
CA ALA A 70 5.46 -9.37 8.37
C ALA A 70 5.17 -10.63 7.53
N SER A 71 5.56 -11.78 8.07
CA SER A 71 5.60 -13.07 7.36
C SER A 71 4.21 -13.59 7.01
N ARG A 72 3.20 -13.30 7.84
CA ARG A 72 1.83 -13.73 7.57
C ARG A 72 1.23 -12.88 6.45
N ALA A 73 1.31 -11.56 6.55
CA ALA A 73 0.86 -10.64 5.52
C ALA A 73 1.58 -10.91 4.19
N ALA A 74 2.90 -11.18 4.21
CA ALA A 74 3.65 -11.59 3.03
C ALA A 74 3.08 -12.89 2.41
N THR A 75 2.70 -13.86 3.23
CA THR A 75 2.08 -15.10 2.75
C THR A 75 0.73 -14.84 2.10
N VAL A 76 -0.11 -14.00 2.70
CA VAL A 76 -1.42 -13.62 2.16
C VAL A 76 -1.29 -12.90 0.83
N LEU A 77 -0.43 -11.88 0.75
CA LEU A 77 -0.20 -11.16 -0.52
C LEU A 77 0.34 -12.10 -1.59
N ARG A 78 1.26 -13.00 -1.25
CA ARG A 78 1.80 -13.99 -2.19
C ARG A 78 0.72 -14.95 -2.69
N ASP A 79 -0.18 -15.42 -1.82
CA ASP A 79 -1.30 -16.27 -2.23
C ASP A 79 -2.27 -15.52 -3.14
N ALA A 80 -2.56 -14.26 -2.84
CA ALA A 80 -3.38 -13.40 -3.68
C ALA A 80 -2.73 -13.15 -5.05
N MET A 81 -1.41 -12.93 -5.11
CA MET A 81 -0.66 -12.78 -6.36
C MET A 81 -0.68 -14.04 -7.24
N LYS A 82 -0.75 -15.25 -6.66
CA LYS A 82 -0.85 -16.51 -7.42
C LYS A 82 -2.17 -16.64 -8.19
N LEU A 83 -3.20 -15.88 -7.84
CA LEU A 83 -4.47 -15.89 -8.57
C LEU A 83 -4.29 -15.43 -10.03
N PHE A 84 -3.27 -14.63 -10.31
CA PHE A 84 -2.93 -14.19 -11.67
C PHE A 84 -2.17 -15.25 -12.49
N GLY A 85 -1.97 -16.45 -11.95
CA GLY A 85 -1.34 -17.61 -12.59
C GLY A 85 0.12 -17.84 -12.18
N ASP A 86 0.71 -18.91 -12.73
CA ASP A 86 2.09 -19.34 -12.43
C ASP A 86 3.17 -18.54 -13.18
N GLY A 87 2.76 -17.61 -14.05
CA GLY A 87 3.67 -16.75 -14.81
C GLY A 87 4.18 -15.54 -14.01
N PRO A 88 4.97 -14.66 -14.64
CA PRO A 88 5.33 -13.38 -14.06
C PRO A 88 4.08 -12.58 -13.69
N TYR A 89 4.11 -11.92 -12.53
CA TYR A 89 3.02 -11.05 -12.09
C TYR A 89 2.76 -9.91 -13.10
N PRO A 90 1.51 -9.67 -13.52
CA PRO A 90 1.17 -8.65 -14.52
C PRO A 90 1.21 -7.23 -13.91
N THR A 91 2.33 -6.53 -14.07
CA THR A 91 2.45 -5.12 -13.63
C THR A 91 1.69 -4.15 -14.53
N ASP A 92 1.40 -4.51 -15.79
CA ASP A 92 0.52 -3.72 -16.64
C ASP A 92 -0.92 -3.75 -16.09
N ARG A 93 -1.40 -2.57 -15.69
CA ARG A 93 -2.72 -2.43 -15.04
C ARG A 93 -3.87 -2.92 -15.91
N ALA A 94 -3.85 -2.65 -17.21
CA ALA A 94 -4.94 -3.09 -18.09
C ALA A 94 -4.97 -4.62 -18.16
N LYS A 95 -3.81 -5.25 -18.37
CA LYS A 95 -3.71 -6.71 -18.42
C LYS A 95 -4.08 -7.37 -17.09
N ARG A 96 -3.69 -6.76 -15.98
CA ARG A 96 -4.05 -7.25 -14.65
C ARG A 96 -5.54 -7.17 -14.38
N ASN A 97 -6.22 -6.09 -14.79
CA ASN A 97 -7.67 -5.98 -14.65
C ASN A 97 -8.42 -6.99 -15.53
N GLU A 98 -7.96 -7.28 -16.76
CA GLU A 98 -8.54 -8.36 -17.57
C GLU A 98 -8.48 -9.73 -16.85
N LEU A 99 -7.38 -10.01 -16.15
CA LEU A 99 -7.21 -11.24 -15.38
C LEU A 99 -8.07 -11.23 -14.12
N LEU A 100 -8.16 -10.07 -13.46
CA LEU A 100 -8.98 -9.87 -12.27
C LEU A 100 -10.47 -10.12 -12.58
N ASP A 101 -10.98 -9.57 -13.68
CA ASP A 101 -12.36 -9.75 -14.17
C ASP A 101 -12.68 -11.21 -14.54
N ALA A 102 -11.65 -12.00 -14.86
CA ALA A 102 -11.80 -13.42 -15.21
C ALA A 102 -11.76 -14.36 -14.00
N LEU A 103 -11.40 -13.87 -12.81
CA LEU A 103 -11.39 -14.66 -11.58
C LEU A 103 -12.82 -14.93 -11.10
N PRO A 104 -13.05 -16.06 -10.41
CA PRO A 104 -14.31 -16.26 -9.72
C PRO A 104 -14.45 -15.23 -8.59
N GLU A 105 -15.65 -14.66 -8.47
CA GLU A 105 -15.98 -13.72 -7.38
C GLU A 105 -15.91 -14.41 -6.00
N HIS A 106 -16.27 -15.69 -5.93
CA HIS A 106 -16.32 -16.45 -4.69
C HIS A 106 -15.37 -17.67 -4.70
N ASP A 107 -14.85 -18.02 -3.53
CA ASP A 107 -14.10 -19.26 -3.31
C ASP A 107 -15.00 -20.51 -3.24
N ASN A 108 -14.40 -21.69 -3.08
CA ASN A 108 -15.13 -22.97 -3.03
C ASN A 108 -16.10 -23.07 -1.84
N ASP A 109 -15.93 -22.25 -0.82
CA ASP A 109 -16.79 -22.20 0.37
C ASP A 109 -17.89 -21.14 0.24
N GLY A 110 -17.96 -20.43 -0.90
CA GLY A 110 -18.97 -19.40 -1.18
C GLY A 110 -18.69 -18.05 -0.55
N ASN A 111 -17.45 -17.78 -0.11
CA ASN A 111 -17.05 -16.47 0.40
C ASN A 111 -16.43 -15.64 -0.73
N ASP A 112 -16.57 -14.31 -0.69
CA ASP A 112 -15.85 -13.44 -1.63
C ASP A 112 -14.34 -13.71 -1.53
N LEU A 113 -13.74 -13.95 -2.69
CA LEU A 113 -12.36 -14.42 -2.82
C LEU A 113 -11.36 -13.43 -2.23
N PHE A 114 -11.55 -12.13 -2.49
CA PHE A 114 -10.63 -11.11 -2.05
C PHE A 114 -10.92 -10.65 -0.62
N ASP A 115 -12.19 -10.64 -0.19
CA ASP A 115 -12.55 -10.33 1.20
C ASP A 115 -11.96 -11.35 2.17
N ARG A 116 -12.02 -12.66 1.85
CA ARG A 116 -11.34 -13.68 2.66
C ARG A 116 -9.84 -13.48 2.77
N LEU A 117 -9.21 -13.00 1.70
CA LEU A 117 -7.78 -12.70 1.72
C LEU A 117 -7.50 -11.42 2.51
N ALA A 118 -8.36 -10.40 2.42
CA ALA A 118 -8.26 -9.17 3.21
C ALA A 118 -8.46 -9.46 4.71
N ASP A 119 -9.44 -10.29 5.08
CA ASP A 119 -9.63 -10.73 6.47
C ASP A 119 -8.37 -11.42 7.02
N ARG A 120 -7.74 -12.29 6.21
CA ARG A 120 -6.48 -12.95 6.60
C ARG A 120 -5.34 -11.94 6.75
N LEU A 121 -5.31 -10.88 5.94
CA LEU A 121 -4.31 -9.81 5.97
C LEU A 121 -4.40 -9.02 7.28
N PHE A 122 -5.60 -8.76 7.79
CA PHE A 122 -5.84 -7.94 9.00
C PHE A 122 -5.98 -8.74 10.30
N GLU A 123 -5.64 -10.03 10.31
CA GLU A 123 -5.71 -10.83 11.54
C GLU A 123 -4.71 -10.31 12.60
N GLU A 124 -5.20 -10.04 13.82
CA GLU A 124 -4.52 -9.29 14.91
C GLU A 124 -3.14 -9.82 15.34
N SER A 125 -2.73 -11.00 14.88
CA SER A 125 -1.44 -11.61 15.20
C SER A 125 -0.20 -10.85 14.69
N GLU A 126 -0.36 -9.93 13.74
CA GLU A 126 0.75 -9.22 13.09
C GLU A 126 0.38 -7.77 12.78
N ASP A 127 0.99 -6.81 13.50
CA ASP A 127 0.82 -5.37 13.24
C ASP A 127 1.88 -4.87 12.25
N VAL A 128 1.54 -4.94 10.97
CA VAL A 128 2.40 -4.55 9.83
C VAL A 128 2.87 -3.11 9.96
N ARG A 129 1.97 -2.21 10.38
CA ARG A 129 2.28 -0.78 10.52
C ARG A 129 3.33 -0.55 11.59
N THR A 130 3.18 -1.16 12.76
CA THR A 130 4.15 -1.04 13.85
C THR A 130 5.51 -1.60 13.44
N LEU A 131 5.54 -2.79 12.82
CA LEU A 131 6.79 -3.39 12.32
C LEU A 131 7.52 -2.49 11.32
N ALA A 132 6.79 -1.84 10.41
CA ALA A 132 7.38 -0.92 9.44
C ALA A 132 7.89 0.38 10.10
N LEU A 133 7.11 0.97 11.02
CA LEU A 133 7.50 2.20 11.72
C LEU A 133 8.69 2.00 12.65
N ASP A 134 8.81 0.84 13.32
CA ASP A 134 9.97 0.52 14.15
C ASP A 134 11.27 0.59 13.33
N ARG A 135 11.27 0.03 12.12
CA ARG A 135 12.44 0.08 11.23
C ARG A 135 12.77 1.48 10.73
N VAL A 136 11.75 2.30 10.47
CA VAL A 136 11.97 3.73 10.13
C VAL A 136 12.53 4.47 11.34
N GLY A 137 12.02 4.20 12.54
CA GLY A 137 12.52 4.77 13.80
C GLY A 137 13.98 4.42 14.07
N ASP A 138 14.39 3.18 13.82
CA ASP A 138 15.78 2.73 13.92
C ASP A 138 16.71 3.46 12.93
N ALA A 139 16.26 3.63 11.68
CA ALA A 139 17.00 4.38 10.67
C ALA A 139 17.16 5.86 11.05
N TYR A 140 16.10 6.48 11.59
CA TYR A 140 16.16 7.86 12.06
C TYR A 140 17.07 8.02 13.28
N SER A 141 17.03 7.06 14.21
CA SER A 141 17.84 7.09 15.44
C SER A 141 19.32 6.82 15.18
N SER A 142 19.65 6.10 14.10
CA SER A 142 21.03 5.83 13.68
C SER A 142 21.68 6.95 12.86
N GLY A 143 20.97 8.07 12.64
CA GLY A 143 21.51 9.25 11.96
C GLY A 143 21.57 9.12 10.43
N GLN A 144 20.88 8.14 9.84
CA GLN A 144 20.79 7.99 8.38
C GLN A 144 20.02 9.13 7.70
N VAL A 145 19.26 9.91 8.48
CA VAL A 145 18.55 11.11 8.03
C VAL A 145 19.11 12.34 8.77
N SER A 146 19.80 13.20 8.04
CA SER A 146 20.39 14.45 8.55
C SER A 146 19.43 15.63 8.63
N ASP A 147 18.16 15.47 8.23
CA ASP A 147 17.25 16.60 8.10
C ASP A 147 16.64 17.02 9.45
N GLU A 148 16.80 18.30 9.77
CA GLU A 148 16.21 18.98 10.93
C GLU A 148 14.66 18.94 10.83
N PRO A 149 13.92 18.64 11.92
CA PRO A 149 12.47 18.56 11.87
C PRO A 149 11.85 19.92 11.50
N ASP A 150 11.01 19.96 10.46
CA ASP A 150 10.29 21.16 10.06
C ASP A 150 9.27 21.60 11.14
N SER A 151 9.37 22.85 11.59
CA SER A 151 8.60 23.41 12.71
C SER A 151 7.13 23.78 12.35
N GLY A 152 6.58 23.24 11.27
CA GLY A 152 5.25 23.57 10.74
C GLY A 152 4.08 22.85 11.44
N SER A 153 2.95 23.55 11.64
CA SER A 153 1.78 23.11 12.43
C SER A 153 1.06 21.86 11.90
N HIS A 154 0.76 20.91 12.80
CA HIS A 154 0.19 19.57 12.51
C HIS A 154 -1.25 19.54 11.93
N LEU A 155 -2.05 20.61 12.06
CA LEU A 155 -3.50 20.57 11.78
C LEU A 155 -3.90 20.62 10.29
N ILE A 156 -3.01 21.05 9.38
CA ILE A 156 -3.29 21.13 7.93
C ILE A 156 -2.96 19.81 7.22
N ARG A 157 -2.24 18.89 7.89
CA ARG A 157 -1.59 17.72 7.27
C ARG A 157 -2.54 16.53 7.01
N TRP A 158 -3.64 16.39 7.76
CA TRP A 158 -4.59 15.27 7.65
C TRP A 158 -5.37 15.21 6.33
N PHE A 159 -5.72 16.36 5.75
CA PHE A 159 -6.52 16.40 4.52
C PHE A 159 -5.71 16.06 3.26
N ALA A 160 -4.41 16.35 3.23
CA ALA A 160 -3.58 16.10 2.05
C ALA A 160 -3.29 14.60 1.82
N THR A 161 -3.18 13.80 2.89
CA THR A 161 -2.89 12.36 2.79
C THR A 161 -4.11 11.55 2.32
N ILE A 162 -5.32 11.93 2.75
CA ILE A 162 -6.58 11.37 2.22
C ILE A 162 -6.80 11.82 0.77
N LEU A 163 -6.50 13.09 0.44
CA LEU A 163 -6.64 13.62 -0.92
C LEU A 163 -5.64 12.99 -1.90
N LEU A 164 -4.44 12.62 -1.46
CA LEU A 164 -3.48 11.87 -2.28
C LEU A 164 -3.97 10.45 -2.62
N CYS A 165 -4.64 9.77 -1.68
CA CYS A 165 -5.34 8.52 -1.99
C CYS A 165 -6.51 8.75 -2.96
N LEU A 166 -7.35 9.77 -2.76
CA LEU A 166 -8.50 10.04 -3.64
C LEU A 166 -8.12 10.54 -5.04
N LEU A 167 -7.01 11.28 -5.19
CA LEU A 167 -6.52 11.79 -6.47
C LEU A 167 -5.73 10.74 -7.27
N ALA A 168 -5.04 9.80 -6.61
CA ALA A 168 -4.40 8.68 -7.31
C ALA A 168 -5.41 7.63 -7.83
N ILE A 169 -6.64 7.62 -7.28
CA ILE A 169 -7.72 6.70 -7.67
C ILE A 169 -8.53 7.21 -8.90
N SER A 170 -8.38 8.47 -9.33
CA SER A 170 -9.29 9.10 -10.30
C SER A 170 -8.65 9.56 -11.62
N VAL A 171 -8.15 8.62 -12.44
CA VAL A 171 -8.02 8.85 -13.90
C VAL A 171 -8.48 7.64 -14.73
N VAL A 172 -9.75 7.20 -14.57
CA VAL A 172 -10.48 6.45 -15.65
C VAL A 172 -11.99 6.78 -15.69
N GLY A 173 -12.55 7.50 -14.71
CA GLY A 173 -14.00 7.69 -14.59
C GLY A 173 -14.66 8.80 -15.43
N THR A 174 -14.01 9.38 -16.45
CA THR A 174 -14.60 10.50 -17.21
C THR A 174 -14.72 10.26 -18.72
N ILE A 175 -14.23 9.14 -19.26
CA ILE A 175 -14.32 8.89 -20.71
C ILE A 175 -15.55 8.05 -21.09
N LEU A 176 -16.16 7.28 -20.17
CA LEU A 176 -17.27 6.37 -20.56
C LEU A 176 -18.66 7.03 -20.61
N VAL A 177 -18.88 8.19 -20.00
CA VAL A 177 -20.19 8.89 -20.06
C VAL A 177 -20.34 9.74 -21.33
N ALA A 178 -19.25 10.08 -22.02
CA ALA A 178 -19.30 10.86 -23.26
C ALA A 178 -19.59 10.03 -24.53
N ALA A 179 -19.53 8.70 -24.47
CA ALA A 179 -19.67 7.82 -25.65
C ALA A 179 -21.08 7.20 -25.83
N ILE A 180 -22.03 7.49 -24.93
CA ILE A 180 -23.43 7.00 -25.03
C ILE A 180 -24.42 8.16 -25.32
N ALA A 181 -23.92 9.39 -25.42
CA ALA A 181 -24.72 10.59 -25.70
C ALA A 181 -24.42 11.24 -27.08
N GLY A 182 -23.94 10.46 -28.05
CA GLY A 182 -23.70 10.89 -29.43
C GLY A 182 -24.38 9.98 -30.43
#